data_AF-A0A0J9TNQ4-F1
#
_entry.id   AF-A0A0J9TNQ4-F1
#
_cell.length_a   1.000
_cell.length_b   1.000
_cell.length_c   1.000
_cell.angle_alpha   90.00
_cell.angle_beta   90.00
_cell.angle_gamma   90.00
#
_symmetry.space_group_name_H-M   'P 1'
#
loop_
_entity.id
_entity.type
_entity.pdbx_description
1 polymer ?
#
loop_
_entity_poly.entity_id
_entity_poly.type
_entity_poly.pdbx_seq_one_letter_code
_entity_poly.pdbx_strand_id
1 'polypeptide(L)'
;MTFFKDYCLWFSSIFCFKNDLEKKYEQKRKELEELKKQYQEKNTKFDNLIREAQDKVVKATKSFLSLLSSGIKLGSKATEVAFNRLESEVKYQKQFFDNHKNFVNLKGEIQNITKATASIGLTLLTGPARRAAGPLRIVVKRELNKQVEEAKKKYEDKVEELDKQIEQAKEKVKRGEELIQCLINKDLAVKYGLLDYNNQLAEGQVLDLEDSTPYFKSSPKLKVIKEYSELREYSHIVITAGRVQKEGETRLQMIEDNAKIMKSIAEGVKSSGFSGIVLICSNPVDVLTYVFQKVTGFKSHRVIGSGTVLDSSRLKVEVSKALQIPSSSIEGAFVIGEHGDSSLVTFSLMRIAGLSLNSCEEVSFPRSPFCCSDYEVKLEKVVYRKAYEIITRKRATHFGIGAALVKILQSIIHNTHEVLPVSVLLEGQYGLSDVVMGAPAILCQEGIKSIVELPLKPREKEKFVASAEVLRKNIEAIRGLI
;
A
#
# COMPACT_ATOMS: atom_id res chain seq x y z
N MET A 1 -3.73 -22.84 6.57
CA MET A 1 -3.57 -21.73 7.54
C MET A 1 -2.11 -21.31 7.76
N THR A 2 -1.12 -21.62 6.91
CA THR A 2 0.33 -21.40 7.21
C THR A 2 1.06 -20.53 6.18
N PHE A 3 0.33 -19.88 5.26
CA PHE A 3 0.89 -19.26 4.05
C PHE A 3 0.75 -17.73 3.98
N PHE A 4 -0.09 -17.07 4.81
CA PHE A 4 -0.26 -15.60 4.74
C PHE A 4 0.76 -14.84 5.62
N LYS A 5 2.05 -15.09 5.43
CA LYS A 5 3.09 -14.51 6.28
C LYS A 5 3.54 -13.11 5.94
N ASP A 6 3.51 -12.70 4.68
CA ASP A 6 4.35 -11.58 4.22
C ASP A 6 3.63 -10.46 3.43
N TYR A 7 2.31 -10.51 3.21
CA TYR A 7 1.63 -9.52 2.37
C TYR A 7 0.16 -9.31 2.76
N CYS A 8 -0.20 -8.21 3.43
CA CYS A 8 -1.59 -7.70 3.46
C CYS A 8 -1.63 -6.19 3.76
N LEU A 9 -1.97 -5.39 2.74
CA LEU A 9 -2.57 -4.06 2.83
C LEU A 9 -3.84 -4.16 1.97
N TRP A 10 -5.01 -3.80 2.53
CA TRP A 10 -6.34 -3.52 1.92
C TRP A 10 -7.47 -4.64 1.87
N PHE A 11 -8.59 -4.35 2.59
CA PHE A 11 -10.01 -4.85 2.66
C PHE A 11 -10.50 -6.20 3.20
N SER A 12 -11.19 -6.16 4.35
CA SER A 12 -12.30 -7.07 4.67
C SER A 12 -13.48 -6.78 3.75
N SER A 13 -14.17 -7.77 3.18
CA SER A 13 -14.51 -9.06 3.78
C SER A 13 -14.32 -10.26 2.87
N ILE A 14 -13.65 -11.38 3.17
CA ILE A 14 -13.14 -12.04 4.40
C ILE A 14 -11.64 -12.23 4.28
N PHE A 15 -10.90 -12.18 5.37
CA PHE A 15 -9.45 -12.22 5.34
C PHE A 15 -8.94 -13.27 6.39
N CYS A 16 -7.82 -14.00 6.13
CA CYS A 16 -6.62 -14.22 7.00
C CYS A 16 -5.74 -15.51 6.82
N PHE A 17 -4.39 -15.40 7.06
CA PHE A 17 -3.49 -16.15 8.01
C PHE A 17 -2.13 -16.79 7.54
N LYS A 18 -0.98 -16.28 8.05
CA LYS A 18 -0.24 -16.76 9.25
C LYS A 18 1.26 -16.54 9.17
N ASN A 19 1.76 -15.46 9.79
CA ASN A 19 2.93 -15.38 10.72
C ASN A 19 4.39 -15.06 10.28
N ASP A 20 4.71 -14.00 9.53
CA ASP A 20 6.08 -13.41 9.61
C ASP A 20 6.09 -11.88 9.73
N LEU A 21 4.96 -11.19 9.58
CA LEU A 21 4.87 -9.76 9.91
C LEU A 21 4.61 -9.49 11.38
N GLU A 22 3.78 -10.26 12.11
CA GLU A 22 3.74 -10.15 13.58
C GLU A 22 5.01 -10.70 14.20
N LYS A 23 5.55 -11.83 13.72
CA LYS A 23 6.89 -12.25 14.18
C LYS A 23 7.97 -11.26 13.79
N LYS A 24 8.07 -10.67 12.59
CA LYS A 24 9.06 -9.60 12.29
C LYS A 24 8.72 -8.24 12.88
N TYR A 25 7.47 -7.94 13.25
CA TYR A 25 7.10 -6.67 13.87
C TYR A 25 7.21 -6.78 15.38
N GLU A 26 6.77 -7.86 16.03
CA GLU A 26 7.17 -8.20 17.41
C GLU A 26 8.66 -8.50 17.49
N GLN A 27 9.32 -9.08 16.49
CA GLN A 27 10.77 -9.32 16.50
C GLN A 27 11.52 -8.05 16.14
N LYS A 28 11.04 -7.15 15.28
CA LYS A 28 11.64 -5.82 15.08
C LYS A 28 11.30 -4.87 16.22
N ARG A 29 10.15 -5.01 16.86
CA ARG A 29 9.74 -4.27 18.06
C ARG A 29 10.46 -4.81 19.28
N LYS A 30 10.64 -6.13 19.42
CA LYS A 30 11.53 -6.73 20.41
C LYS A 30 12.98 -6.45 20.07
N GLU A 31 13.44 -6.50 18.82
CA GLU A 31 14.79 -6.09 18.42
C GLU A 31 14.98 -4.59 18.59
N LEU A 32 13.94 -3.75 18.49
CA LEU A 32 13.97 -2.31 18.75
C LEU A 32 13.91 -2.01 20.25
N GLU A 33 13.10 -2.73 21.02
CA GLU A 33 13.03 -2.63 22.48
C GLU A 33 14.27 -3.25 23.13
N GLU A 34 14.83 -4.30 22.55
CA GLU A 34 16.09 -4.95 22.90
C GLU A 34 17.27 -4.19 22.29
N LEU A 35 17.13 -3.45 21.18
CA LEU A 35 18.11 -2.42 20.78
C LEU A 35 18.06 -1.27 21.77
N LYS A 36 16.88 -0.80 22.19
CA LYS A 36 16.70 0.29 23.16
C LYS A 36 17.21 -0.14 24.55
N LYS A 37 16.99 -1.41 24.93
CA LYS A 37 17.45 -2.01 26.19
C LYS A 37 18.93 -2.37 26.14
N GLN A 38 19.45 -2.94 25.04
CA GLN A 38 20.89 -3.10 24.81
C GLN A 38 21.59 -1.74 24.63
N TYR A 39 20.90 -0.71 24.14
CA TYR A 39 21.39 0.67 24.09
C TYR A 39 21.49 1.23 25.51
N GLN A 40 20.50 0.98 26.37
CA GLN A 40 20.54 1.32 27.80
C GLN A 40 21.59 0.49 28.60
N GLU A 41 21.72 -0.82 28.37
CA GLU A 41 22.65 -1.72 29.07
C GLU A 41 24.09 -1.59 28.53
N LYS A 42 24.27 -1.35 27.22
CA LYS A 42 25.59 -1.00 26.66
C LYS A 42 26.00 0.39 27.13
N ASN A 43 25.07 1.33 27.37
CA ASN A 43 25.37 2.61 28.05
C ASN A 43 26.14 2.37 29.36
N THR A 44 25.72 1.39 30.16
CA THR A 44 26.37 1.01 31.43
C THR A 44 27.74 0.33 31.24
N LYS A 45 27.95 -0.43 30.15
CA LYS A 45 29.27 -0.99 29.78
C LYS A 45 30.20 0.06 29.13
N PHE A 46 29.64 1.08 28.47
CA PHE A 46 30.38 2.21 27.90
C PHE A 46 30.88 3.16 28.98
N ASP A 47 30.14 3.35 30.07
CA ASP A 47 30.63 4.04 31.27
C ASP A 47 31.93 3.40 31.80
N ASN A 48 32.05 2.07 31.74
CA ASN A 48 33.24 1.35 32.16
C ASN A 48 34.42 1.50 31.17
N LEU A 49 34.16 1.55 29.86
CA LEU A 49 35.18 1.78 28.83
C LEU A 49 35.68 3.23 28.79
N ILE A 50 34.78 4.20 29.03
CA ILE A 50 35.12 5.61 29.19
C ILE A 50 35.93 5.80 30.48
N ARG A 51 35.55 5.13 31.57
CA ARG A 51 36.37 5.06 32.79
C ARG A 51 37.75 4.44 32.54
N GLU A 52 37.84 3.32 31.82
CA GLU A 52 39.12 2.69 31.47
C GLU A 52 39.99 3.58 30.57
N ALA A 53 39.40 4.28 29.60
CA ALA A 53 40.12 5.22 28.73
C ALA A 53 40.58 6.46 29.51
N GLN A 54 39.73 7.01 30.38
CA GLN A 54 40.09 8.07 31.32
C GLN A 54 41.21 7.62 32.24
N ASP A 55 41.14 6.41 32.80
CA ASP A 55 42.17 5.86 33.68
C ASP A 55 43.48 5.62 32.93
N LYS A 56 43.45 5.14 31.69
CA LYS A 56 44.67 4.96 30.87
C LYS A 56 45.33 6.30 30.52
N VAL A 57 44.54 7.32 30.19
CA VAL A 57 45.06 8.69 29.95
C VAL A 57 45.64 9.25 31.24
N VAL A 58 44.92 9.17 32.37
CA VAL A 58 45.40 9.63 33.69
C VAL A 58 46.66 8.88 34.12
N LYS A 59 46.76 7.57 33.88
CA LYS A 59 47.91 6.74 34.24
C LYS A 59 49.13 7.01 33.35
N ALA A 60 48.93 7.28 32.06
CA ALA A 60 49.97 7.73 31.15
C ALA A 60 50.48 9.13 31.53
N THR A 61 49.58 10.06 31.85
CA THR A 61 49.93 11.41 32.33
C THR A 61 50.67 11.35 33.68
N LYS A 62 50.25 10.51 34.63
CA LYS A 62 50.95 10.32 35.92
C LYS A 62 52.32 9.68 35.76
N SER A 63 52.48 8.69 34.86
CA SER A 63 53.79 8.08 34.58
C SER A 63 54.74 9.08 33.91
N PHE A 64 54.22 9.93 33.02
CA PHE A 64 54.97 11.03 32.41
C PHE A 64 55.40 12.09 33.44
N LEU A 65 54.52 12.44 34.38
CA LEU A 65 54.84 13.34 35.51
C LEU A 65 55.87 12.74 36.47
N SER A 66 55.80 11.43 36.73
CA SER A 66 56.81 10.69 37.50
C SER A 66 58.18 10.71 36.82
N LEU A 67 58.24 10.44 35.51
CA LEU A 67 59.47 10.52 34.73
C LEU A 67 60.08 11.93 34.70
N LEU A 68 59.22 12.96 34.58
CA LEU A 68 59.62 14.36 34.68
C LEU A 68 60.15 14.71 36.09
N SER A 69 59.55 14.18 37.15
CA SER A 69 60.00 14.40 38.53
C SER A 69 61.31 13.70 38.86
N SER A 70 61.59 12.56 38.21
CA SER A 70 62.86 11.83 38.35
C SER A 70 64.02 12.41 37.53
N GLY A 71 63.72 13.20 36.48
CA GLY A 71 64.73 13.79 35.59
C GLY A 71 64.93 15.30 35.76
N ILE A 72 64.04 16.00 36.45
CA ILE A 72 64.07 17.47 36.59
C ILE A 72 63.95 17.81 38.07
N LYS A 73 64.94 18.53 38.62
CA LYS A 73 64.79 19.21 39.91
C LYS A 73 63.58 20.15 39.80
N LEU A 74 62.44 19.72 40.34
CA LEU A 74 61.21 20.49 40.45
C LEU A 74 61.47 21.70 41.35
N GLY A 75 61.92 22.81 40.76
CA GLY A 75 62.25 24.03 41.49
C GLY A 75 61.92 25.33 40.74
N SER A 76 61.31 25.28 39.54
CA SER A 76 60.95 26.51 38.83
C SER A 76 59.43 26.68 38.70
N LYS A 77 58.96 27.90 38.95
CA LYS A 77 57.58 28.39 38.78
C LYS A 77 56.98 28.04 37.41
N ALA A 78 57.82 27.87 36.39
CA ALA A 78 57.41 27.46 35.04
C ALA A 78 56.89 26.01 34.98
N THR A 79 57.45 25.12 35.82
CA THR A 79 57.06 23.71 35.93
C THR A 79 55.67 23.57 36.57
N GLU A 80 55.41 24.38 37.59
CA GLU A 80 54.14 24.44 38.30
C GLU A 80 53.00 25.00 37.42
N VAL A 81 53.30 26.01 36.60
CA VAL A 81 52.35 26.56 35.62
C VAL A 81 52.03 25.55 34.50
N ALA A 82 53.03 24.77 34.05
CA ALA A 82 52.82 23.71 33.08
C ALA A 82 51.96 22.57 33.66
N PHE A 83 52.19 22.23 34.93
CA PHE A 83 51.43 21.23 35.69
C PHE A 83 49.95 21.61 35.81
N ASN A 84 49.67 22.83 36.29
CA ASN A 84 48.30 23.32 36.49
C ASN A 84 47.52 23.44 35.16
N ARG A 85 48.20 23.72 34.04
CA ARG A 85 47.58 23.75 32.70
C ARG A 85 47.22 22.37 32.18
N LEU A 86 48.09 21.38 32.39
CA LEU A 86 47.82 19.99 32.03
C LEU A 86 46.66 19.41 32.84
N GLU A 87 46.61 19.72 34.13
CA GLU A 87 45.54 19.28 35.03
C GLU A 87 44.18 19.90 34.64
N SER A 88 44.16 21.19 34.27
CA SER A 88 42.98 21.88 33.77
C SER A 88 42.47 21.30 32.44
N GLU A 89 43.36 20.94 31.52
CA GLU A 89 42.99 20.35 30.23
C GLU A 89 42.40 18.94 30.39
N VAL A 90 42.96 18.13 31.30
CA VAL A 90 42.40 16.82 31.68
C VAL A 90 41.00 16.99 32.27
N LYS A 91 40.79 18.02 33.11
CA LYS A 91 39.49 18.32 33.73
C LYS A 91 38.45 18.79 32.70
N TYR A 92 38.87 19.61 31.72
CA TYR A 92 38.02 20.07 30.62
C TYR A 92 37.62 18.95 29.67
N GLN A 93 38.56 18.09 29.26
CA GLN A 93 38.26 16.93 28.41
C GLN A 93 37.30 15.99 29.11
N LYS A 94 37.50 15.73 30.41
CA LYS A 94 36.59 14.94 31.24
C LYS A 94 35.17 15.51 31.24
N GLN A 95 35.03 16.81 31.48
CA GLN A 95 33.74 17.50 31.50
C GLN A 95 33.06 17.57 30.11
N PHE A 96 33.86 17.69 29.04
CA PHE A 96 33.37 17.67 27.66
C PHE A 96 32.81 16.29 27.28
N PHE A 97 33.51 15.20 27.61
CA PHE A 97 32.98 13.84 27.45
C PHE A 97 31.75 13.60 28.34
N ASP A 98 31.74 14.16 29.55
CA ASP A 98 30.61 14.03 30.48
C ASP A 98 29.32 14.68 29.95
N ASN A 99 29.44 15.75 29.17
CA ASN A 99 28.30 16.48 28.60
C ASN A 99 27.77 15.90 27.28
N HIS A 100 28.49 14.95 26.64
CA HIS A 100 28.13 14.39 25.32
C HIS A 100 27.89 12.87 25.35
N LYS A 101 27.56 12.31 26.53
CA LYS A 101 27.37 10.87 26.81
C LYS A 101 26.30 10.15 25.97
N ASN A 102 25.48 10.87 25.20
CA ASN A 102 24.27 10.34 24.57
C ASN A 102 24.36 10.05 23.06
N PHE A 103 25.55 10.12 22.42
CA PHE A 103 25.68 10.00 20.96
C PHE A 103 26.41 8.73 20.48
N VAL A 104 25.89 8.18 19.38
CA VAL A 104 26.06 6.82 18.84
C VAL A 104 27.47 6.49 18.34
N ASN A 105 27.90 5.25 18.61
CA ASN A 105 28.97 4.45 17.98
C ASN A 105 30.32 5.13 17.67
N LEU A 106 30.94 5.67 18.71
CA LEU A 106 32.27 6.27 18.66
C LEU A 106 33.44 5.27 18.77
N LYS A 107 33.27 3.94 18.70
CA LYS A 107 34.38 3.00 19.00
C LYS A 107 35.53 3.07 17.98
N GLY A 108 35.21 3.15 16.69
CA GLY A 108 36.20 3.34 15.61
C GLY A 108 36.75 4.76 15.58
N GLU A 109 35.90 5.75 15.85
CA GLU A 109 36.29 7.17 15.87
C GLU A 109 37.12 7.52 17.10
N ILE A 110 36.85 6.97 18.28
CA ILE A 110 37.70 7.09 19.49
C ILE A 110 39.05 6.43 19.24
N GLN A 111 39.12 5.30 18.54
CA GLN A 111 40.42 4.73 18.14
C GLN A 111 41.17 5.66 17.17
N ASN A 112 40.47 6.33 16.25
CA ASN A 112 41.07 7.29 15.33
C ASN A 112 41.48 8.60 16.03
N ILE A 113 40.67 9.09 16.98
CA ILE A 113 40.96 10.25 17.84
C ILE A 113 42.13 9.93 18.78
N THR A 114 42.17 8.72 19.36
CA THR A 114 43.28 8.26 20.20
C THR A 114 44.56 8.14 19.38
N LYS A 115 44.49 7.59 18.16
CA LYS A 115 45.63 7.55 17.21
C LYS A 115 46.07 8.95 16.78
N ALA A 116 45.14 9.86 16.51
CA ALA A 116 45.45 11.25 16.14
C ALA A 116 46.07 12.03 17.31
N THR A 117 45.54 11.85 18.53
CA THR A 117 46.07 12.47 19.77
C THR A 117 47.45 11.91 20.12
N ALA A 118 47.65 10.60 19.94
CA ALA A 118 48.95 9.96 20.10
C ALA A 118 49.95 10.40 19.03
N SER A 119 49.51 10.53 17.76
CA SER A 119 50.35 11.03 16.66
C SER A 119 50.76 12.48 16.90
N ILE A 120 49.86 13.33 17.39
CA ILE A 120 50.17 14.73 17.73
C ILE A 120 51.10 14.81 18.96
N GLY A 121 50.88 13.95 19.96
CA GLY A 121 51.79 13.79 21.09
C GLY A 121 53.19 13.34 20.66
N LEU A 122 53.29 12.51 19.62
CA LEU A 122 54.54 12.09 19.00
C LEU A 122 55.20 13.22 18.20
N THR A 123 54.43 14.01 17.45
CA THR A 123 54.94 15.20 16.73
C THR A 123 55.45 16.29 17.69
N LEU A 124 54.93 16.34 18.92
CA LEU A 124 55.42 17.20 20.00
C LEU A 124 56.69 16.68 20.68
N LEU A 125 57.00 15.39 20.57
CA LEU A 125 58.24 14.78 21.08
C LEU A 125 59.45 15.10 20.19
N THR A 126 59.25 15.58 18.96
CA THR A 126 60.32 15.81 17.97
C THR A 126 60.54 17.28 17.59
N GLY A 127 59.94 18.24 18.30
CA GLY A 127 60.16 19.67 18.03
C GLY A 127 59.94 20.58 19.26
N PRO A 128 60.38 21.85 19.24
CA PRO A 128 60.34 22.72 20.42
C PRO A 128 58.88 23.07 20.77
N ALA A 129 58.32 22.32 21.73
CA ALA A 129 56.96 22.42 22.22
C ALA A 129 56.73 23.71 23.04
N ARG A 130 56.65 24.87 22.37
CA ARG A 130 56.34 26.15 23.04
C ARG A 130 55.14 26.93 22.48
N ARG A 131 54.45 26.50 21.41
CA ARG A 131 53.32 27.26 20.83
C ARG A 131 52.13 26.45 20.27
N ALA A 132 51.99 25.16 20.59
CA ALA A 132 51.07 24.26 19.85
C ALA A 132 49.73 23.90 20.56
N ALA A 133 49.50 24.28 21.82
CA ALA A 133 48.31 23.84 22.56
C ALA A 133 46.99 24.52 22.13
N GLY A 134 47.04 25.80 21.75
CA GLY A 134 45.85 26.58 21.34
C GLY A 134 45.20 26.13 20.02
N PRO A 135 45.99 25.91 18.94
CA PRO A 135 45.47 25.42 17.66
C PRO A 135 44.85 24.02 17.76
N LEU A 136 45.40 23.15 18.62
CA LEU A 136 44.91 21.79 18.82
C LEU A 136 43.46 21.77 19.34
N ARG A 137 43.16 22.62 20.33
CA ARG A 137 41.84 22.73 20.97
C ARG A 137 40.74 23.11 19.99
N ILE A 138 41.04 24.00 19.04
CA ILE A 138 40.07 24.49 18.05
C ILE A 138 39.83 23.43 16.97
N VAL A 139 40.91 22.77 16.50
CA VAL A 139 40.83 21.75 15.44
C VAL A 139 40.10 20.50 15.93
N VAL A 140 40.44 19.98 17.11
CA VAL A 140 39.77 18.80 17.69
C VAL A 140 38.29 19.09 17.95
N LYS A 141 37.95 20.26 18.53
CA LYS A 141 36.56 20.64 18.80
C LYS A 141 35.74 20.83 17.52
N ARG A 142 36.30 21.45 16.48
CA ARG A 142 35.60 21.63 15.19
C ARG A 142 35.33 20.30 14.49
N GLU A 143 36.33 19.43 14.43
CA GLU A 143 36.21 18.15 13.74
C GLU A 143 35.21 17.23 14.46
N LEU A 144 35.25 17.20 15.80
CA LEU A 144 34.30 16.41 16.59
C LEU A 144 32.86 16.92 16.45
N ASN A 145 32.64 18.24 16.53
CA ASN A 145 31.30 18.81 16.38
C ASN A 145 30.72 18.56 14.98
N LYS A 146 31.55 18.64 13.94
CA LYS A 146 31.13 18.36 12.57
C LYS A 146 30.69 16.90 12.40
N GLN A 147 31.46 15.96 12.93
CA GLN A 147 31.13 14.53 12.81
C GLN A 147 29.93 14.11 13.67
N VAL A 148 29.75 14.74 14.84
CA VAL A 148 28.55 14.53 15.68
C VAL A 148 27.28 15.07 15.00
N GLU A 149 27.32 16.25 14.38
CA GLU A 149 26.16 16.81 13.66
C GLU A 149 25.83 16.01 12.38
N GLU A 150 26.84 15.54 11.64
CA GLU A 150 26.63 14.65 10.48
C GLU A 150 26.00 13.30 10.89
N ALA A 151 26.41 12.75 12.04
CA ALA A 151 25.83 11.52 12.59
C ALA A 151 24.39 11.72 13.09
N LYS A 152 24.09 12.85 13.74
CA LYS A 152 22.72 13.20 14.17
C LYS A 152 21.77 13.32 12.99
N LYS A 153 22.17 14.10 11.99
CA LYS A 153 21.34 14.35 10.80
C LYS A 153 20.97 13.06 10.09
N LYS A 154 21.94 12.13 9.96
CA LYS A 154 21.70 10.81 9.35
C LYS A 154 20.72 9.92 10.14
N TYR A 155 20.57 10.15 11.44
CA TYR A 155 19.59 9.46 12.29
C TYR A 155 18.22 10.14 12.26
N GLU A 156 18.18 11.47 12.29
CA GLU A 156 16.95 12.26 12.16
C GLU A 156 16.27 11.99 10.80
N ASP A 157 17.04 12.02 9.71
CA ASP A 157 16.57 11.70 8.36
C ASP A 157 15.97 10.28 8.30
N LYS A 158 16.59 9.31 9.00
CA LYS A 158 16.10 7.92 9.08
C LYS A 158 14.81 7.78 9.90
N VAL A 159 14.66 8.56 10.96
CA VAL A 159 13.44 8.56 11.80
C VAL A 159 12.29 9.19 11.02
N GLU A 160 12.53 10.33 10.39
CA GLU A 160 11.53 11.03 9.58
C GLU A 160 11.09 10.18 8.36
N GLU A 161 12.03 9.49 7.71
CA GLU A 161 11.71 8.56 6.62
C GLU A 161 10.87 7.36 7.12
N LEU A 162 11.17 6.82 8.31
CA LEU A 162 10.35 5.75 8.91
C LEU A 162 8.95 6.23 9.28
N ASP A 163 8.81 7.41 9.88
CA ASP A 163 7.51 7.98 10.25
C ASP A 163 6.65 8.25 9.01
N LYS A 164 7.27 8.74 7.93
CA LYS A 164 6.59 8.96 6.64
C LYS A 164 6.14 7.64 6.02
N GLN A 165 6.93 6.58 6.13
CA GLN A 165 6.54 5.24 5.69
C GLN A 165 5.40 4.65 6.55
N ILE A 166 5.37 4.93 7.85
CA ILE A 166 4.31 4.52 8.78
C ILE A 166 2.99 5.25 8.48
N GLU A 167 3.01 6.57 8.28
CA GLU A 167 1.81 7.33 7.90
C GLU A 167 1.29 6.94 6.50
N GLN A 168 2.19 6.68 5.55
CA GLN A 168 1.81 6.12 4.24
C GLN A 168 1.22 4.70 4.34
N ALA A 169 1.54 3.93 5.39
CA ALA A 169 0.94 2.63 5.65
C ALA A 169 -0.43 2.76 6.32
N LYS A 170 -0.65 3.76 7.18
CA LYS A 170 -1.94 4.06 7.82
C LYS A 170 -2.97 4.63 6.85
N GLU A 171 -2.57 5.48 5.90
CA GLU A 171 -3.49 6.03 4.89
C GLU A 171 -3.98 5.00 3.84
N LYS A 172 -3.41 3.79 3.87
CA LYS A 172 -3.71 2.72 2.93
C LYS A 172 -4.89 1.82 3.39
N VAL A 173 -5.90 2.38 4.07
CA VAL A 173 -7.07 1.64 4.61
C VAL A 173 -8.35 2.48 4.43
N LYS A 174 -8.92 2.57 3.22
CA LYS A 174 -10.05 3.45 2.84
C LYS A 174 -10.81 3.07 1.53
N ARG A 175 -11.35 1.88 1.32
CA ARG A 175 -12.02 1.45 0.04
C ARG A 175 -13.12 0.39 0.21
N GLY A 176 -13.51 0.05 1.44
CA GLY A 176 -14.56 -0.95 1.75
C GLY A 176 -15.62 -0.38 2.71
N GLU A 177 -15.19 0.51 3.60
CA GLU A 177 -15.99 1.31 4.53
C GLU A 177 -17.07 2.12 3.78
N GLU A 178 -16.66 2.77 2.69
CA GLU A 178 -17.58 3.55 1.86
C GLU A 178 -18.61 2.66 1.14
N LEU A 179 -18.26 1.42 0.79
CA LEU A 179 -19.22 0.52 0.14
C LEU A 179 -20.36 0.18 1.09
N ILE A 180 -20.06 -0.29 2.30
CA ILE A 180 -21.08 -0.65 3.27
C ILE A 180 -21.96 0.56 3.63
N GLN A 181 -21.34 1.74 3.81
CA GLN A 181 -22.09 2.98 4.01
C GLN A 181 -23.00 3.31 2.81
N CYS A 182 -22.53 3.13 1.57
CA CYS A 182 -23.33 3.34 0.36
C CYS A 182 -24.48 2.34 0.24
N LEU A 183 -24.26 1.07 0.62
CA LEU A 183 -25.30 0.03 0.62
C LEU A 183 -26.39 0.34 1.66
N ILE A 184 -25.99 0.82 2.85
CA ILE A 184 -26.90 1.24 3.91
C ILE A 184 -27.70 2.48 3.50
N ASN A 185 -27.03 3.49 2.93
CA ASN A 185 -27.67 4.70 2.40
C ASN A 185 -28.72 4.41 1.32
N LYS A 186 -28.57 3.29 0.60
CA LYS A 186 -29.51 2.83 -0.42
C LYS A 186 -30.55 1.85 0.10
N ASP A 187 -30.51 1.52 1.39
CA ASP A 187 -31.48 0.66 2.06
C ASP A 187 -31.64 -0.71 1.38
N LEU A 188 -30.52 -1.33 0.99
CA LEU A 188 -30.54 -2.57 0.21
C LEU A 188 -30.71 -3.83 1.05
N ALA A 189 -30.45 -3.77 2.35
CA ALA A 189 -30.57 -4.90 3.26
C ALA A 189 -30.85 -4.43 4.69
N VAL A 190 -31.35 -5.35 5.52
CA VAL A 190 -31.60 -5.11 6.95
C VAL A 190 -30.41 -5.58 7.82
N LYS A 191 -29.62 -6.55 7.35
CA LYS A 191 -28.47 -7.12 8.06
C LYS A 191 -27.22 -7.01 7.20
N TYR A 192 -26.17 -6.42 7.73
CA TYR A 192 -24.87 -6.31 7.09
C TYR A 192 -23.82 -6.99 7.96
N GLY A 193 -22.95 -7.76 7.31
CA GLY A 193 -21.84 -8.46 7.94
C GLY A 193 -20.52 -7.94 7.40
N LEU A 194 -19.58 -7.65 8.30
CA LEU A 194 -18.20 -7.36 7.96
C LEU A 194 -17.32 -8.48 8.51
N LEU A 195 -16.40 -8.99 7.71
CA LEU A 195 -15.54 -10.08 8.13
C LEU A 195 -14.11 -9.74 7.75
N ASP A 196 -13.19 -9.50 8.66
CA ASP A 196 -11.78 -9.22 8.35
C ASP A 196 -10.88 -10.28 8.96
N TYR A 197 -9.63 -10.34 8.52
CA TYR A 197 -8.62 -11.04 9.27
C TYR A 197 -8.32 -10.30 10.55
N ASN A 198 -8.28 -8.98 10.41
CA ASN A 198 -8.08 -8.07 11.48
C ASN A 198 -9.44 -7.81 12.12
N ASN A 199 -9.82 -8.73 13.03
CA ASN A 199 -11.07 -8.61 13.77
C ASN A 199 -11.19 -7.26 14.50
N GLN A 200 -10.09 -6.70 15.03
CA GLN A 200 -10.11 -5.40 15.69
C GLN A 200 -10.46 -4.27 14.72
N LEU A 201 -9.93 -4.32 13.50
CA LEU A 201 -10.33 -3.39 12.44
C LEU A 201 -11.81 -3.57 12.13
N ALA A 202 -12.29 -4.79 11.92
CA ALA A 202 -13.70 -5.04 11.62
C ALA A 202 -14.63 -4.55 12.74
N GLU A 203 -14.25 -4.78 14.00
CA GLU A 203 -14.96 -4.29 15.18
C GLU A 203 -14.99 -2.76 15.21
N GLY A 204 -13.85 -2.10 15.01
CA GLY A 204 -13.79 -0.65 14.93
C GLY A 204 -14.68 -0.06 13.82
N GLN A 205 -14.70 -0.69 12.65
CA GLN A 205 -15.54 -0.27 11.53
C GLN A 205 -17.03 -0.45 11.82
N VAL A 206 -17.41 -1.56 12.45
CA VAL A 206 -18.79 -1.79 12.85
C VAL A 206 -19.22 -0.78 13.90
N LEU A 207 -18.39 -0.49 14.91
CA LEU A 207 -18.66 0.53 15.92
C LEU A 207 -18.84 1.93 15.30
N ASP A 208 -17.95 2.34 14.39
CA ASP A 208 -18.03 3.64 13.72
C ASP A 208 -19.28 3.75 12.81
N LEU A 209 -19.64 2.66 12.13
CA LEU A 209 -20.88 2.61 11.35
C LEU A 209 -22.13 2.58 12.24
N GLU A 210 -22.06 1.96 13.42
CA GLU A 210 -23.16 1.91 14.40
C GLU A 210 -23.57 3.32 14.86
N ASP A 211 -22.61 4.23 15.04
CA ASP A 211 -22.87 5.64 15.39
C ASP A 211 -23.69 6.37 14.31
N SER A 212 -23.65 5.92 13.05
CA SER A 212 -24.45 6.47 11.96
C SER A 212 -25.87 5.87 11.85
N THR A 213 -26.16 4.77 12.57
CA THR A 213 -27.43 4.03 12.46
C THR A 213 -28.69 4.81 12.79
N PRO A 214 -28.73 5.75 13.76
CA PRO A 214 -29.94 6.51 14.08
C PRO A 214 -30.39 7.44 12.94
N TYR A 215 -29.50 7.77 12.01
CA TYR A 215 -29.77 8.66 10.90
C TYR A 215 -30.20 7.92 9.62
N PHE A 216 -30.10 6.59 9.60
CA PHE A 216 -30.57 5.79 8.48
C PHE A 216 -32.04 5.39 8.66
N LYS A 217 -32.76 5.35 7.54
CA LYS A 217 -34.19 5.04 7.51
C LYS A 217 -34.52 3.65 8.05
N SER A 218 -33.66 2.67 7.84
CA SER A 218 -33.94 1.25 8.08
C SER A 218 -33.29 0.65 9.32
N SER A 219 -32.58 1.47 10.13
CA SER A 219 -31.88 1.01 11.34
C SER A 219 -31.12 -0.31 11.12
N PRO A 220 -30.08 -0.30 10.27
CA PRO A 220 -29.42 -1.51 9.80
C PRO A 220 -28.76 -2.27 10.95
N LYS A 221 -28.85 -3.60 10.92
CA LYS A 221 -28.16 -4.48 11.88
C LYS A 221 -26.75 -4.78 11.38
N LEU A 222 -25.75 -4.25 12.07
CA LEU A 222 -24.35 -4.45 11.75
C LEU A 222 -23.78 -5.59 12.62
N LYS A 223 -22.89 -6.39 12.05
CA LYS A 223 -22.24 -7.48 12.77
C LYS A 223 -20.85 -7.76 12.21
N VAL A 224 -19.88 -7.94 13.11
CA VAL A 224 -18.62 -8.60 12.76
C VAL A 224 -18.86 -10.11 12.66
N ILE A 225 -18.60 -10.67 11.50
CA ILE A 225 -18.58 -12.12 11.29
C ILE A 225 -17.21 -12.61 11.76
N LYS A 226 -17.17 -13.71 12.50
CA LYS A 226 -15.93 -14.27 13.07
C LYS A 226 -15.47 -15.51 12.33
N GLU A 227 -16.40 -16.25 11.73
CA GLU A 227 -16.12 -17.51 11.03
C GLU A 227 -16.87 -17.61 9.70
N TYR A 228 -16.30 -18.32 8.73
CA TYR A 228 -16.94 -18.56 7.44
C TYR A 228 -18.30 -19.27 7.57
N SER A 229 -18.50 -20.12 8.59
CA SER A 229 -19.74 -20.86 8.82
C SER A 229 -20.98 -19.97 8.92
N GLU A 230 -20.81 -18.73 9.38
CA GLU A 230 -21.89 -17.75 9.53
C GLU A 230 -22.40 -17.20 8.17
N LEU A 231 -21.62 -17.35 7.09
CA LEU A 231 -21.99 -16.87 5.76
C LEU A 231 -23.23 -17.55 5.20
N ARG A 232 -23.58 -18.75 5.68
CA ARG A 232 -24.79 -19.47 5.28
C ARG A 232 -26.07 -18.67 5.52
N GLU A 233 -26.04 -17.69 6.42
CA GLU A 233 -27.19 -16.81 6.72
C GLU A 233 -27.32 -15.63 5.75
N TYR A 234 -26.34 -15.42 4.87
CA TYR A 234 -26.29 -14.30 3.95
C TYR A 234 -26.71 -14.74 2.54
N SER A 235 -27.41 -13.86 1.82
CA SER A 235 -27.84 -14.08 0.43
C SER A 235 -26.86 -13.52 -0.60
N HIS A 236 -25.99 -12.60 -0.19
CA HIS A 236 -25.02 -11.94 -1.06
C HIS A 236 -23.68 -11.78 -0.33
N ILE A 237 -22.59 -12.00 -1.04
CA ILE A 237 -21.22 -11.72 -0.57
C ILE A 237 -20.56 -10.78 -1.57
N VAL A 238 -19.92 -9.72 -1.07
CA VAL A 238 -19.07 -8.85 -1.88
C VAL A 238 -17.62 -9.03 -1.45
N ILE A 239 -16.76 -9.47 -2.36
CA ILE A 239 -15.34 -9.69 -2.08
C ILE A 239 -14.53 -8.52 -2.62
N THR A 240 -13.98 -7.75 -1.68
CA THR A 240 -13.08 -6.61 -1.94
C THR A 240 -11.64 -6.90 -1.48
N ALA A 241 -11.43 -8.04 -0.80
CA ALA A 241 -10.16 -8.45 -0.24
C ALA A 241 -9.12 -8.77 -1.31
N GLY A 242 -7.96 -8.13 -1.22
CA GLY A 242 -6.84 -8.33 -2.14
C GLY A 242 -5.77 -7.28 -1.91
N ARG A 243 -4.51 -7.64 -2.17
CA ARG A 243 -3.40 -6.70 -2.03
C ARG A 243 -3.23 -5.85 -3.28
N VAL A 244 -2.74 -4.65 -3.05
CA VAL A 244 -2.24 -3.77 -4.11
C VAL A 244 -0.83 -4.18 -4.54
N GLN A 245 -0.46 -3.87 -5.78
CA GLN A 245 0.91 -4.01 -6.25
C GLN A 245 1.85 -3.13 -5.42
N LYS A 246 2.96 -3.70 -4.94
CA LYS A 246 3.99 -2.96 -4.23
C LYS A 246 4.94 -2.27 -5.22
N GLU A 247 5.59 -1.20 -4.79
CA GLU A 247 6.62 -0.54 -5.60
C GLU A 247 7.78 -1.52 -5.85
N GLY A 248 8.24 -1.62 -7.10
CA GLY A 248 9.28 -2.58 -7.52
C GLY A 248 8.79 -4.01 -7.78
N GLU A 249 7.51 -4.32 -7.58
CA GLU A 249 6.94 -5.64 -7.82
C GLU A 249 6.41 -5.80 -9.26
N THR A 250 6.52 -6.99 -9.83
CA THR A 250 5.92 -7.30 -11.14
C THR A 250 4.40 -7.47 -11.03
N ARG A 251 3.65 -7.15 -12.10
CA ARG A 251 2.20 -7.39 -12.13
C ARG A 251 1.88 -8.86 -11.87
N LEU A 252 2.66 -9.79 -12.42
CA LEU A 252 2.44 -11.22 -12.27
C LEU A 252 2.53 -11.69 -10.81
N GLN A 253 3.51 -11.22 -10.05
CA GLN A 253 3.62 -11.53 -8.61
C GLN A 253 2.37 -11.08 -7.83
N MET A 254 1.85 -9.89 -8.13
CA MET A 254 0.59 -9.42 -7.56
C MET A 254 -0.59 -10.34 -7.91
N ILE A 255 -0.67 -10.78 -9.16
CA ILE A 255 -1.73 -11.70 -9.63
C ILE A 255 -1.65 -13.03 -8.87
N GLU A 256 -0.47 -13.65 -8.78
CA GLU A 256 -0.28 -14.93 -8.09
C GLU A 256 -0.70 -14.88 -6.62
N ASP A 257 -0.31 -13.84 -5.89
CA ASP A 257 -0.67 -13.73 -4.48
C ASP A 257 -2.14 -13.42 -4.27
N ASN A 258 -2.74 -12.55 -5.09
CA ASN A 258 -4.18 -12.33 -5.03
C ASN A 258 -4.97 -13.58 -5.42
N ALA A 259 -4.46 -14.42 -6.33
CA ALA A 259 -5.06 -15.71 -6.64
C ALA A 259 -5.02 -16.68 -5.44
N LYS A 260 -3.91 -16.73 -4.67
CA LYS A 260 -3.82 -17.52 -3.43
C LYS A 260 -4.80 -17.02 -2.36
N ILE A 261 -4.90 -15.71 -2.19
CA ILE A 261 -5.87 -15.09 -1.27
C ILE A 261 -7.31 -15.46 -1.70
N MET A 262 -7.63 -15.27 -2.98
CA MET A 262 -8.96 -15.57 -3.52
C MET A 262 -9.31 -17.05 -3.41
N LYS A 263 -8.35 -17.96 -3.66
CA LYS A 263 -8.53 -19.40 -3.45
C LYS A 263 -8.91 -19.71 -2.00
N SER A 264 -8.17 -19.17 -1.03
CA SER A 264 -8.46 -19.40 0.38
C SER A 264 -9.85 -18.86 0.78
N ILE A 265 -10.25 -17.71 0.23
CA ILE A 265 -11.59 -17.15 0.45
C ILE A 265 -12.65 -18.07 -0.19
N ALA A 266 -12.43 -18.50 -1.42
CA ALA A 266 -13.32 -19.40 -2.15
C ALA A 266 -13.53 -20.73 -1.41
N GLU A 267 -12.47 -21.35 -0.90
CA GLU A 267 -12.55 -22.56 -0.08
C GLU A 267 -13.37 -22.33 1.21
N GLY A 268 -13.12 -21.21 1.90
CA GLY A 268 -13.89 -20.81 3.07
C GLY A 268 -15.38 -20.63 2.76
N VAL A 269 -15.71 -19.86 1.71
CA VAL A 269 -17.09 -19.63 1.28
C VAL A 269 -17.76 -20.94 0.85
N LYS A 270 -17.07 -21.81 0.10
CA LYS A 270 -17.59 -23.13 -0.28
C LYS A 270 -17.91 -23.99 0.95
N SER A 271 -16.97 -24.04 1.90
CA SER A 271 -17.12 -24.85 3.12
C SER A 271 -18.20 -24.35 4.07
N SER A 272 -18.56 -23.05 4.00
CA SER A 272 -19.63 -22.47 4.80
C SER A 272 -21.04 -22.97 4.47
N GLY A 273 -21.23 -23.55 3.28
CA GLY A 273 -22.57 -23.86 2.76
C GLY A 273 -23.30 -22.66 2.14
N PHE A 274 -22.60 -21.56 1.86
CA PHE A 274 -23.18 -20.38 1.21
C PHE A 274 -23.82 -20.72 -0.15
N SER A 275 -25.09 -20.34 -0.32
CA SER A 275 -25.90 -20.63 -1.51
C SER A 275 -26.36 -19.38 -2.28
N GLY A 276 -25.87 -18.19 -1.91
CA GLY A 276 -26.25 -16.91 -2.51
C GLY A 276 -25.41 -16.48 -3.72
N ILE A 277 -25.41 -15.17 -4.01
CA ILE A 277 -24.65 -14.54 -5.10
C ILE A 277 -23.35 -13.95 -4.58
N VAL A 278 -22.27 -14.12 -5.35
CA VAL A 278 -20.94 -13.55 -5.05
C VAL A 278 -20.62 -12.47 -6.07
N LEU A 279 -20.31 -11.27 -5.58
CA LEU A 279 -19.81 -10.15 -6.36
C LEU A 279 -18.34 -9.88 -6.01
N ILE A 280 -17.44 -9.96 -6.99
CA ILE A 280 -16.00 -9.80 -6.80
C ILE A 280 -15.57 -8.44 -7.36
N CYS A 281 -14.81 -7.69 -6.56
CA CYS A 281 -14.24 -6.41 -6.95
C CYS A 281 -12.71 -6.39 -6.85
N SER A 282 -12.13 -7.34 -6.13
CA SER A 282 -10.68 -7.45 -5.94
C SER A 282 -9.94 -7.56 -7.28
N ASN A 283 -8.82 -6.85 -7.42
CA ASN A 283 -8.07 -6.84 -8.66
C ASN A 283 -6.97 -7.93 -8.71
N PRO A 284 -6.70 -8.51 -9.88
CA PRO A 284 -7.41 -8.33 -11.17
C PRO A 284 -8.79 -9.02 -11.18
N VAL A 285 -9.87 -8.26 -11.32
CA VAL A 285 -11.24 -8.75 -11.07
C VAL A 285 -11.64 -9.91 -11.96
N ASP A 286 -11.31 -9.89 -13.25
CA ASP A 286 -11.67 -10.94 -14.18
C ASP A 286 -10.99 -12.28 -13.83
N VAL A 287 -9.68 -12.23 -13.57
CA VAL A 287 -8.87 -13.41 -13.21
C VAL A 287 -9.30 -13.95 -11.84
N LEU A 288 -9.52 -13.09 -10.85
CA LEU A 288 -9.94 -13.55 -9.51
C LEU A 288 -11.37 -14.10 -9.52
N THR A 289 -12.24 -13.59 -10.39
CA THR A 289 -13.58 -14.15 -10.62
C THR A 289 -13.48 -15.56 -11.21
N TYR A 290 -12.58 -15.76 -12.20
CA TYR A 290 -12.28 -17.09 -12.74
C TYR A 290 -11.77 -18.05 -11.65
N VAL A 291 -10.77 -17.63 -10.86
CA VAL A 291 -10.22 -18.43 -9.75
C VAL A 291 -11.32 -18.84 -8.77
N PHE A 292 -12.13 -17.89 -8.30
CA PHE A 292 -13.21 -18.16 -7.36
C PHE A 292 -14.20 -19.17 -7.93
N GLN A 293 -14.60 -19.00 -9.18
CA GLN A 293 -15.56 -19.88 -9.83
C GLN A 293 -15.02 -21.31 -9.98
N LYS A 294 -13.75 -21.49 -10.40
CA LYS A 294 -13.14 -22.81 -10.56
C LYS A 294 -12.93 -23.53 -9.22
N VAL A 295 -12.48 -22.82 -8.19
CA VAL A 295 -12.25 -23.40 -6.84
C VAL A 295 -13.58 -23.78 -6.17
N THR A 296 -14.57 -22.89 -6.23
CA THR A 296 -15.88 -23.16 -5.62
C THR A 296 -16.69 -24.20 -6.39
N GLY A 297 -16.58 -24.23 -7.73
CA GLY A 297 -17.48 -24.98 -8.59
C GLY A 297 -18.91 -24.41 -8.61
N PHE A 298 -19.09 -23.17 -8.16
CA PHE A 298 -20.41 -22.52 -8.21
C PHE A 298 -20.86 -22.31 -9.65
N LYS A 299 -22.18 -22.33 -9.85
CA LYS A 299 -22.79 -22.04 -11.16
C LYS A 299 -22.38 -20.63 -11.60
N SER A 300 -22.04 -20.48 -12.88
CA SER A 300 -21.53 -19.23 -13.48
C SER A 300 -22.42 -18.03 -13.19
N HIS A 301 -23.74 -18.19 -13.25
CA HIS A 301 -24.66 -17.09 -13.00
C HIS A 301 -24.61 -16.50 -11.58
N ARG A 302 -24.07 -17.22 -10.59
CA ARG A 302 -23.98 -16.76 -9.19
C ARG A 302 -22.65 -16.08 -8.86
N VAL A 303 -21.65 -16.11 -9.75
CA VAL A 303 -20.32 -15.54 -9.51
C VAL A 303 -20.08 -14.44 -10.53
N ILE A 304 -20.07 -13.19 -10.04
CA ILE A 304 -20.07 -12.00 -10.87
C ILE A 304 -18.86 -11.16 -10.49
N GLY A 305 -18.03 -10.75 -11.45
CA GLY A 305 -17.03 -9.71 -11.21
C GLY A 305 -17.59 -8.32 -11.52
N SER A 306 -17.12 -7.28 -10.86
CA SER A 306 -17.55 -5.90 -11.14
C SER A 306 -17.22 -5.45 -12.57
N GLY A 307 -16.22 -6.08 -13.19
CA GLY A 307 -15.82 -5.88 -14.57
C GLY A 307 -15.63 -4.42 -14.93
N THR A 308 -16.23 -4.02 -16.04
CA THR A 308 -16.04 -2.71 -16.68
C THR A 308 -17.22 -1.76 -16.43
N VAL A 309 -18.04 -2.01 -15.40
CA VAL A 309 -19.17 -1.13 -15.01
C VAL A 309 -18.67 0.28 -14.67
N LEU A 310 -17.59 0.38 -13.89
CA LEU A 310 -16.99 1.68 -13.56
C LEU A 310 -16.38 2.35 -14.79
N ASP A 311 -15.71 1.60 -15.67
CA ASP A 311 -15.10 2.18 -16.88
C ASP A 311 -16.16 2.68 -17.85
N SER A 312 -17.28 1.97 -17.98
CA SER A 312 -18.44 2.41 -18.75
C SER A 312 -19.08 3.67 -18.14
N SER A 313 -19.13 3.78 -16.81
CA SER A 313 -19.56 5.02 -16.14
C SER A 313 -18.59 6.18 -16.42
N ARG A 314 -17.29 5.95 -16.35
CA ARG A 314 -16.26 6.94 -16.68
C ARG A 314 -16.39 7.41 -18.13
N LEU A 315 -16.61 6.48 -19.05
CA LEU A 315 -16.87 6.75 -20.45
C LEU A 315 -18.07 7.68 -20.63
N LYS A 316 -19.22 7.35 -20.03
CA LYS A 316 -20.41 8.21 -20.06
C LYS A 316 -20.15 9.61 -19.50
N VAL A 317 -19.35 9.73 -18.44
CA VAL A 317 -18.96 11.04 -17.88
C VAL A 317 -18.12 11.86 -18.88
N GLU A 318 -17.17 11.25 -19.58
CA GLU A 318 -16.34 11.98 -20.54
C GLU A 318 -17.14 12.41 -21.78
N VAL A 319 -18.01 11.55 -22.30
CA VAL A 319 -18.94 11.89 -23.39
C VAL A 319 -19.93 12.98 -22.95
N SER A 320 -20.46 12.89 -21.73
CA SER A 320 -21.36 13.87 -21.13
C SER A 320 -20.72 15.26 -21.04
N LYS A 321 -19.46 15.36 -20.58
CA LYS A 321 -18.72 16.63 -20.54
C LYS A 321 -18.47 17.19 -21.94
N ALA A 322 -18.10 16.32 -22.87
CA ALA A 322 -17.81 16.71 -24.24
C ALA A 322 -19.04 17.32 -24.95
N LEU A 323 -20.23 16.81 -24.66
CA LEU A 323 -21.49 17.24 -25.27
C LEU A 323 -22.32 18.18 -24.40
N GLN A 324 -21.92 18.41 -23.15
CA GLN A 324 -22.65 19.20 -22.15
C GLN A 324 -24.09 18.70 -21.91
N ILE A 325 -24.27 17.38 -21.87
CA ILE A 325 -25.57 16.73 -21.60
C ILE A 325 -25.47 15.81 -20.38
N PRO A 326 -26.60 15.42 -19.74
CA PRO A 326 -26.58 14.43 -18.68
C PRO A 326 -26.01 13.08 -19.13
N SER A 327 -25.19 12.44 -18.29
CA SER A 327 -24.62 11.12 -18.58
C SER A 327 -25.66 10.00 -18.69
N SER A 328 -26.84 10.20 -18.08
CA SER A 328 -28.01 9.32 -18.19
C SER A 328 -28.61 9.30 -19.61
N SER A 329 -28.39 10.35 -20.41
CA SER A 329 -28.89 10.45 -21.79
C SER A 329 -28.03 9.69 -22.81
N ILE A 330 -26.93 9.05 -22.35
CA ILE A 330 -25.99 8.33 -23.21
C ILE A 330 -26.27 6.83 -23.10
N GLU A 331 -26.66 6.26 -24.24
CA GLU A 331 -27.01 4.86 -24.41
C GLU A 331 -25.92 4.11 -25.17
N GLY A 332 -25.81 2.79 -25.00
CA GLY A 332 -24.86 1.94 -25.73
C GLY A 332 -23.37 2.22 -25.47
N ALA A 333 -23.04 3.11 -24.52
CA ALA A 333 -21.67 3.40 -24.10
C ALA A 333 -21.17 2.35 -23.11
N PHE A 334 -20.61 1.27 -23.65
CA PHE A 334 -19.96 0.21 -22.88
C PHE A 334 -18.45 0.24 -23.09
N VAL A 335 -17.74 -0.03 -22.00
CA VAL A 335 -16.39 -0.58 -22.02
C VAL A 335 -16.53 -2.08 -21.81
N ILE A 336 -15.86 -2.89 -22.62
CA ILE A 336 -15.87 -4.36 -22.54
C ILE A 336 -14.43 -4.89 -22.64
N GLY A 337 -14.21 -6.16 -22.32
CA GLY A 337 -12.87 -6.75 -22.24
C GLY A 337 -12.38 -6.96 -20.80
N GLU A 338 -11.07 -7.14 -20.64
CA GLU A 338 -10.36 -7.05 -19.36
C GLU A 338 -10.68 -5.72 -18.69
N HIS A 339 -10.95 -5.72 -17.38
CA HIS A 339 -10.84 -4.52 -16.56
C HIS A 339 -9.36 -4.13 -16.41
N GLY A 340 -8.83 -3.45 -17.42
CA GLY A 340 -7.42 -3.12 -17.53
C GLY A 340 -7.04 -2.47 -18.85
N ASP A 341 -5.74 -2.51 -19.15
CA ASP A 341 -5.15 -1.79 -20.28
C ASP A 341 -5.58 -2.38 -21.64
N SER A 342 -6.07 -3.62 -21.68
CA SER A 342 -6.60 -4.26 -22.89
C SER A 342 -8.11 -4.09 -23.09
N SER A 343 -8.80 -3.31 -22.24
CA SER A 343 -10.21 -2.95 -22.44
C SER A 343 -10.44 -2.22 -23.77
N LEU A 344 -11.67 -2.27 -24.28
CA LEU A 344 -12.10 -1.48 -25.43
C LEU A 344 -13.45 -0.82 -25.21
N VAL A 345 -13.67 0.27 -25.94
CA VAL A 345 -14.93 1.02 -25.93
C VAL A 345 -15.76 0.63 -27.16
N THR A 346 -17.05 0.40 -26.99
CA THR A 346 -17.99 0.06 -28.09
C THR A 346 -18.56 1.32 -28.74
N PHE A 347 -17.71 2.09 -29.42
CA PHE A 347 -18.11 3.33 -30.12
C PHE A 347 -19.24 3.09 -31.10
N SER A 348 -19.18 1.96 -31.82
CA SER A 348 -20.15 1.59 -32.84
C SER A 348 -21.60 1.54 -32.35
N LEU A 349 -21.81 1.46 -31.03
CA LEU A 349 -23.13 1.28 -30.43
C LEU A 349 -23.62 2.51 -29.65
N MET A 350 -22.79 3.53 -29.48
CA MET A 350 -23.19 4.69 -28.67
C MET A 350 -24.29 5.50 -29.34
N ARG A 351 -25.29 5.88 -28.54
CA ARG A 351 -26.45 6.63 -28.99
C ARG A 351 -26.85 7.75 -28.03
N ILE A 352 -27.47 8.78 -28.57
CA ILE A 352 -28.14 9.86 -27.84
C ILE A 352 -29.47 10.12 -28.52
N ALA A 353 -30.57 10.04 -27.76
CA ALA A 353 -31.92 10.20 -28.31
C ALA A 353 -32.17 9.31 -29.55
N GLY A 354 -31.63 8.09 -29.55
CA GLY A 354 -31.69 7.15 -30.67
C GLY A 354 -30.69 7.38 -31.81
N LEU A 355 -30.06 8.56 -31.91
CA LEU A 355 -29.09 8.90 -32.95
C LEU A 355 -27.72 8.29 -32.64
N SER A 356 -27.05 7.74 -33.67
CA SER A 356 -25.71 7.16 -33.51
C SER A 356 -24.65 8.25 -33.36
N LEU A 357 -23.70 8.05 -32.44
CA LEU A 357 -22.53 8.93 -32.30
C LEU A 357 -21.41 8.66 -33.31
N ASN A 358 -21.54 7.64 -34.17
CA ASN A 358 -20.49 7.25 -35.13
C ASN A 358 -20.45 8.10 -36.40
N SER A 359 -21.54 8.81 -36.70
CA SER A 359 -21.73 9.56 -37.93
C SER A 359 -21.82 11.04 -37.59
N CYS A 360 -20.72 11.76 -37.77
CA CYS A 360 -20.72 13.23 -37.69
C CYS A 360 -21.67 13.90 -38.68
N GLU A 361 -22.09 13.17 -39.71
CA GLU A 361 -23.02 13.63 -40.73
C GLU A 361 -24.50 13.59 -40.26
N GLU A 362 -24.85 12.69 -39.32
CA GLU A 362 -26.24 12.50 -38.88
C GLU A 362 -26.58 13.32 -37.62
N VAL A 363 -25.55 13.74 -36.87
CA VAL A 363 -25.71 14.44 -35.61
C VAL A 363 -25.31 15.90 -35.78
N SER A 364 -26.31 16.76 -36.02
CA SER A 364 -26.15 18.23 -35.89
C SER A 364 -26.01 18.62 -34.41
N PHE A 365 -24.99 18.10 -33.72
CA PHE A 365 -24.53 18.67 -32.45
C PHE A 365 -23.53 19.76 -32.79
N PRO A 366 -23.87 21.06 -32.56
CA PRO A 366 -22.94 22.13 -32.80
C PRO A 366 -21.66 21.88 -31.97
N ARG A 367 -20.50 21.78 -32.64
CA ARG A 367 -19.18 21.55 -32.02
C ARG A 367 -18.97 20.17 -31.37
N SER A 368 -19.57 19.11 -31.92
CA SER A 368 -19.29 17.73 -31.49
C SER A 368 -17.79 17.39 -31.64
N PRO A 369 -17.05 17.09 -30.54
CA PRO A 369 -15.61 16.72 -30.63
C PRO A 369 -15.37 15.33 -31.23
N PHE A 370 -16.45 14.59 -31.53
CA PHE A 370 -16.46 13.22 -32.04
C PHE A 370 -16.08 13.13 -33.54
N CYS A 371 -15.89 14.26 -34.21
CA CYS A 371 -15.55 14.34 -35.63
C CYS A 371 -14.06 14.32 -35.95
N CYS A 372 -13.22 14.29 -34.93
CA CYS A 372 -11.78 14.11 -35.08
C CYS A 372 -11.47 12.61 -35.30
N SER A 373 -10.62 12.30 -36.29
CA SER A 373 -10.23 10.92 -36.63
C SER A 373 -9.54 10.16 -35.49
N ASP A 374 -9.05 10.86 -34.47
CA ASP A 374 -8.38 10.30 -33.31
C ASP A 374 -9.23 10.28 -32.02
N TYR A 375 -10.51 10.68 -32.10
CA TYR A 375 -11.36 10.82 -30.93
C TYR A 375 -11.56 9.49 -30.18
N GLU A 376 -11.75 8.38 -30.89
CA GLU A 376 -11.89 7.05 -30.28
C GLU A 376 -10.68 6.69 -29.41
N VAL A 377 -9.48 6.90 -29.95
CA VAL A 377 -8.21 6.62 -29.26
C VAL A 377 -8.02 7.54 -28.07
N LYS A 378 -8.38 8.82 -28.21
CA LYS A 378 -8.35 9.79 -27.11
C LYS A 378 -9.30 9.39 -25.99
N LEU A 379 -10.53 8.99 -26.31
CA LEU A 379 -11.53 8.65 -25.31
C LEU A 379 -11.18 7.36 -24.57
N GLU A 380 -10.78 6.29 -25.28
CA GLU A 380 -10.25 5.06 -24.64
C GLU A 380 -9.12 5.41 -23.67
N LYS A 381 -8.17 6.25 -24.12
CA LYS A 381 -7.03 6.68 -23.32
C LYS A 381 -7.43 7.45 -22.06
N VAL A 382 -8.41 8.33 -22.15
CA VAL A 382 -8.91 9.08 -20.97
C VAL A 382 -9.59 8.11 -19.99
N VAL A 383 -10.41 7.18 -20.48
CA VAL A 383 -11.17 6.26 -19.62
C VAL A 383 -10.26 5.36 -18.79
N TYR A 384 -9.31 4.64 -19.41
CA TYR A 384 -8.43 3.74 -18.65
C TYR A 384 -7.41 4.52 -17.80
N ARG A 385 -6.94 5.70 -18.24
CA ARG A 385 -5.99 6.51 -17.46
C ARG A 385 -6.60 7.18 -16.24
N LYS A 386 -7.92 7.40 -16.22
CA LYS A 386 -8.61 8.10 -15.13
C LYS A 386 -8.37 7.45 -13.76
N ALA A 387 -8.24 6.13 -13.70
CA ALA A 387 -7.88 5.44 -12.46
C ALA A 387 -6.51 5.87 -11.94
N TYR A 388 -5.50 5.84 -12.80
CA TYR A 388 -4.13 6.27 -12.48
C TYR A 388 -4.10 7.72 -12.05
N GLU A 389 -4.79 8.60 -12.77
CA GLU A 389 -4.85 10.03 -12.46
C GLU A 389 -5.45 10.32 -11.06
N ILE A 390 -6.53 9.61 -10.69
CA ILE A 390 -7.12 9.71 -9.35
C ILE A 390 -6.14 9.18 -8.30
N ILE A 391 -5.51 8.03 -8.55
CA ILE A 391 -4.55 7.42 -7.61
C ILE A 391 -3.34 8.34 -7.41
N THR A 392 -2.82 8.97 -8.46
CA THR A 392 -1.71 9.93 -8.33
C THR A 392 -2.09 11.13 -7.46
N ARG A 393 -3.34 11.61 -7.55
CA ARG A 393 -3.79 12.79 -6.79
C ARG A 393 -4.20 12.51 -5.35
N LYS A 394 -4.91 11.41 -5.10
CA LYS A 394 -5.50 11.09 -3.77
C LYS A 394 -5.20 9.68 -3.27
N ARG A 395 -4.22 8.98 -3.88
CA ARG A 395 -3.70 7.66 -3.47
C ARG A 395 -4.67 6.48 -3.54
N ALA A 396 -5.96 6.72 -3.80
CA ALA A 396 -7.00 5.70 -3.87
C ALA A 396 -8.16 6.11 -4.79
N THR A 397 -8.87 5.13 -5.33
CA THR A 397 -10.15 5.32 -6.02
C THR A 397 -11.18 4.40 -5.37
N HIS A 398 -12.25 4.98 -4.80
CA HIS A 398 -13.22 4.23 -3.99
C HIS A 398 -14.68 4.67 -4.25
N PHE A 399 -14.97 5.97 -4.37
CA PHE A 399 -16.35 6.44 -4.60
C PHE A 399 -16.98 5.87 -5.87
N GLY A 400 -16.26 5.93 -6.99
CA GLY A 400 -16.78 5.45 -8.27
C GLY A 400 -17.06 3.95 -8.26
N ILE A 401 -16.15 3.15 -7.68
CA ILE A 401 -16.34 1.70 -7.61
C ILE A 401 -17.43 1.32 -6.60
N GLY A 402 -17.51 2.00 -5.45
CA GLY A 402 -18.59 1.82 -4.49
C GLY A 402 -19.97 2.02 -5.11
N ALA A 403 -20.15 3.12 -5.87
CA ALA A 403 -21.38 3.38 -6.61
C ALA A 403 -21.67 2.32 -7.70
N ALA A 404 -20.65 1.82 -8.38
CA ALA A 404 -20.80 0.76 -9.39
C ALA A 404 -21.24 -0.57 -8.76
N LEU A 405 -20.65 -0.97 -7.63
CA LEU A 405 -21.03 -2.19 -6.91
C LEU A 405 -22.47 -2.10 -6.37
N VAL A 406 -22.85 -0.95 -5.82
CA VAL A 406 -24.23 -0.66 -5.40
C VAL A 406 -25.19 -0.81 -6.57
N LYS A 407 -24.85 -0.29 -7.76
CA LYS A 407 -25.70 -0.41 -8.95
C LYS A 407 -25.90 -1.87 -9.38
N ILE A 408 -24.84 -2.67 -9.36
CA ILE A 408 -24.91 -4.12 -9.65
C ILE A 408 -25.84 -4.82 -8.65
N LEU A 409 -25.62 -4.60 -7.34
CA LEU A 409 -26.42 -5.22 -6.28
C LEU A 409 -27.88 -4.75 -6.31
N GLN A 410 -28.13 -3.47 -6.58
CA GLN A 410 -29.48 -2.94 -6.75
C GLN A 410 -30.23 -3.65 -7.89
N SER A 411 -29.56 -3.86 -9.02
CA SER A 411 -30.16 -4.56 -10.16
C SER A 411 -30.57 -5.99 -9.81
N ILE A 412 -29.73 -6.69 -9.06
CA ILE A 412 -29.96 -8.07 -8.58
C ILE A 412 -31.08 -8.08 -7.53
N ILE A 413 -30.93 -7.32 -6.44
CA ILE A 413 -31.83 -7.34 -5.28
C ILE A 413 -33.24 -6.87 -5.65
N HIS A 414 -33.35 -5.82 -6.46
CA HIS A 414 -34.64 -5.30 -6.92
C HIS A 414 -35.14 -6.00 -8.19
N ASN A 415 -34.39 -6.99 -8.70
CA ASN A 415 -34.73 -7.75 -9.90
C ASN A 415 -35.09 -6.88 -11.11
N THR A 416 -34.30 -5.84 -11.39
CA THR A 416 -34.65 -4.82 -12.40
C THR A 416 -34.36 -5.26 -13.84
N HIS A 417 -33.67 -6.39 -14.04
CA HIS A 417 -33.31 -6.88 -15.37
C HIS A 417 -32.44 -5.90 -16.17
N GLU A 418 -31.62 -5.10 -15.49
CA GLU A 418 -30.71 -4.17 -16.16
C GLU A 418 -29.55 -4.87 -16.86
N VAL A 419 -29.11 -4.27 -17.96
CA VAL A 419 -27.92 -4.69 -18.71
C VAL A 419 -26.70 -3.92 -18.20
N LEU A 420 -25.75 -4.62 -17.57
CA LEU A 420 -24.50 -4.04 -17.06
C LEU A 420 -23.27 -4.81 -17.58
N PRO A 421 -22.16 -4.14 -17.90
CA PRO A 421 -20.93 -4.77 -18.36
C PRO A 421 -20.10 -5.31 -17.19
N VAL A 422 -20.55 -6.41 -16.61
CA VAL A 422 -19.90 -7.12 -15.50
C VAL A 422 -18.96 -8.20 -16.02
N SER A 423 -18.04 -8.70 -15.19
CA SER A 423 -17.21 -9.85 -15.56
C SER A 423 -18.05 -11.12 -15.51
N VAL A 424 -18.13 -11.81 -16.65
CA VAL A 424 -18.91 -13.04 -16.84
C VAL A 424 -18.04 -14.13 -17.48
N LEU A 425 -18.30 -15.39 -17.14
CA LEU A 425 -17.69 -16.52 -17.85
C LEU A 425 -18.31 -16.64 -19.25
N LEU A 426 -17.49 -16.52 -20.29
CA LEU A 426 -17.89 -16.79 -21.66
C LEU A 426 -17.85 -18.30 -21.92
N GLU A 427 -18.93 -18.82 -22.50
CA GLU A 427 -19.17 -20.24 -22.78
C GLU A 427 -19.61 -20.45 -24.24
N GLY A 428 -19.11 -19.60 -25.15
CA GLY A 428 -19.42 -19.61 -26.58
C GLY A 428 -19.74 -18.22 -27.13
N GLN A 429 -20.13 -17.29 -26.26
CA GLN A 429 -20.42 -15.91 -26.65
C GLN A 429 -19.20 -15.24 -27.28
N TYR A 430 -19.44 -14.45 -28.33
CA TYR A 430 -18.40 -13.82 -29.15
C TYR A 430 -17.41 -14.82 -29.81
N GLY A 431 -17.75 -16.11 -29.82
CA GLY A 431 -16.84 -17.19 -30.24
C GLY A 431 -15.74 -17.49 -29.21
N LEU A 432 -15.90 -17.06 -27.96
CA LEU A 432 -14.94 -17.26 -26.89
C LEU A 432 -15.51 -18.21 -25.83
N SER A 433 -14.64 -19.03 -25.25
CA SER A 433 -14.99 -19.96 -24.18
C SER A 433 -13.89 -20.03 -23.13
N ASP A 434 -14.29 -20.41 -21.91
CA ASP A 434 -13.43 -20.61 -20.73
C ASP A 434 -12.58 -19.39 -20.39
N VAL A 435 -13.19 -18.20 -20.43
CA VAL A 435 -12.56 -16.94 -20.02
C VAL A 435 -13.60 -16.09 -19.31
N VAL A 436 -13.23 -15.53 -18.16
CA VAL A 436 -14.04 -14.50 -17.50
C VAL A 436 -13.56 -13.15 -17.98
N MET A 437 -14.46 -12.29 -18.47
CA MET A 437 -14.15 -10.94 -18.90
C MET A 437 -15.38 -10.03 -18.88
N GLY A 438 -15.18 -8.72 -18.91
CA GLY A 438 -16.26 -7.72 -18.96
C GLY A 438 -17.09 -7.83 -20.24
N ALA A 439 -18.36 -8.18 -20.09
CA ALA A 439 -19.34 -8.19 -21.18
C ALA A 439 -20.72 -7.77 -20.66
N PRO A 440 -21.59 -7.16 -21.48
CA PRO A 440 -22.93 -6.79 -21.04
C PRO A 440 -23.74 -8.03 -20.69
N ALA A 441 -24.33 -8.04 -19.51
CA ALA A 441 -25.16 -9.13 -19.02
C ALA A 441 -26.44 -8.58 -18.39
N ILE A 442 -27.54 -9.31 -18.58
CA ILE A 442 -28.81 -9.04 -17.92
C ILE A 442 -28.72 -9.58 -16.50
N LEU A 443 -28.89 -8.73 -15.49
CA LEU A 443 -28.87 -9.11 -14.09
C LEU A 443 -30.27 -9.26 -13.53
N CYS A 444 -30.52 -10.32 -12.77
CA CYS A 444 -31.78 -10.58 -12.07
C CYS A 444 -31.49 -11.05 -10.63
N GLN A 445 -32.55 -11.35 -9.88
CA GLN A 445 -32.43 -11.87 -8.50
C GLN A 445 -31.63 -13.17 -8.37
N GLU A 446 -31.45 -13.93 -9.46
CA GLU A 446 -30.64 -15.16 -9.50
C GLU A 446 -29.19 -14.89 -9.92
N GLY A 447 -28.82 -13.64 -10.20
CA GLY A 447 -27.50 -13.24 -10.69
C GLY A 447 -27.53 -12.94 -12.19
N ILE A 448 -26.68 -13.59 -12.98
CA ILE A 448 -26.64 -13.38 -14.43
C ILE A 448 -27.74 -14.21 -15.11
N LYS A 449 -28.73 -13.52 -15.70
CA LYS A 449 -29.78 -14.17 -16.50
C LYS A 449 -29.26 -14.62 -17.87
N SER A 450 -28.56 -13.74 -18.57
CA SER A 450 -27.98 -14.02 -19.88
C SER A 450 -26.92 -12.98 -20.24
N ILE A 451 -25.94 -13.39 -21.03
CA ILE A 451 -24.96 -12.49 -21.64
C ILE A 451 -25.53 -11.92 -22.93
N VAL A 452 -25.39 -10.62 -23.15
CA VAL A 452 -25.83 -9.93 -24.36
C VAL A 452 -24.65 -9.81 -25.32
N GLU A 453 -24.74 -10.50 -26.45
CA GLU A 453 -23.74 -10.40 -27.52
C GLU A 453 -23.97 -9.14 -28.35
N LEU A 454 -23.02 -8.22 -28.28
CA LEU A 454 -23.04 -6.98 -29.02
C LEU A 454 -22.57 -7.20 -30.47
N PRO A 455 -23.18 -6.52 -31.46
CA PRO A 455 -22.74 -6.59 -32.85
C PRO A 455 -21.49 -5.73 -33.07
N LEU A 456 -20.33 -6.24 -32.64
CA LEU A 456 -19.05 -5.55 -32.71
C LEU A 456 -18.57 -5.38 -34.16
N LYS A 457 -18.04 -4.20 -34.49
CA LYS A 457 -17.33 -3.99 -35.77
C LYS A 457 -16.04 -4.84 -35.81
N PRO A 458 -15.48 -5.16 -36.99
CA PRO A 458 -14.28 -6.01 -37.11
C PRO A 458 -13.13 -5.59 -36.19
N ARG A 459 -12.80 -4.29 -36.14
CA ARG A 459 -11.76 -3.74 -35.27
C ARG A 459 -12.06 -3.90 -33.78
N GLU A 460 -13.32 -3.74 -33.36
CA GLU A 460 -13.74 -3.93 -31.97
C GLU A 460 -13.68 -5.42 -31.59
N LYS A 461 -14.10 -6.31 -32.50
CA LYS A 461 -14.01 -7.76 -32.32
C LYS A 461 -12.56 -8.23 -32.18
N GLU A 462 -11.65 -7.74 -33.02
CA GLU A 462 -10.21 -8.02 -32.91
C GLU A 462 -9.64 -7.60 -31.55
N LYS A 463 -9.95 -6.38 -31.09
CA LYS A 463 -9.55 -5.91 -29.75
C LYS A 463 -10.14 -6.79 -28.63
N PHE A 464 -11.41 -7.17 -28.73
CA PHE A 464 -12.07 -8.01 -27.72
C PHE A 464 -11.41 -9.39 -27.61
N VAL A 465 -11.10 -10.02 -28.75
CA VAL A 465 -10.35 -11.29 -28.79
C VAL A 465 -8.94 -11.10 -28.22
N ALA A 466 -8.23 -10.04 -28.59
CA ALA A 466 -6.90 -9.76 -28.05
C ALA A 466 -6.92 -9.56 -26.52
N SER A 467 -7.95 -8.91 -25.98
CA SER A 467 -8.16 -8.76 -24.54
C SER A 467 -8.38 -10.10 -23.84
N ALA A 468 -9.15 -11.00 -24.45
CA ALA A 468 -9.32 -12.36 -23.94
C ALA A 468 -7.99 -13.15 -23.89
N GLU A 469 -7.11 -12.96 -24.88
CA GLU A 469 -5.78 -13.58 -24.88
C GLU A 469 -4.87 -13.06 -23.75
N VAL A 470 -4.97 -11.77 -23.40
CA VAL A 470 -4.27 -11.23 -22.23
C VAL A 470 -4.73 -11.92 -20.94
N LEU A 471 -6.04 -12.08 -20.78
CA LEU A 471 -6.62 -12.76 -19.63
C LEU A 471 -6.24 -14.24 -19.57
N ARG A 472 -6.26 -14.95 -20.70
CA ARG A 472 -5.83 -16.36 -20.78
C ARG A 472 -4.38 -16.54 -20.36
N LYS A 473 -3.48 -15.64 -20.79
CA LYS A 473 -2.08 -15.66 -20.35
C LYS A 473 -1.95 -15.48 -18.84
N ASN A 474 -2.70 -14.55 -18.26
CA ASN A 474 -2.71 -14.32 -16.81
C ASN A 474 -3.26 -15.54 -16.05
N ILE A 475 -4.33 -16.17 -16.55
CA ILE A 475 -4.93 -17.38 -15.96
C ILE A 475 -3.96 -18.57 -16.06
N GLU A 476 -3.32 -18.77 -17.21
CA GLU A 476 -2.36 -19.86 -17.42
C GLU A 476 -1.18 -19.74 -16.45
N ALA A 477 -0.68 -18.52 -16.21
CA ALA A 477 0.43 -18.29 -15.30
C ALA A 477 0.10 -18.66 -13.84
N ILE A 478 -1.19 -18.69 -13.46
CA ILE A 478 -1.65 -19.12 -12.13
C ILE A 478 -2.34 -20.48 -12.13
N ARG A 479 -2.30 -21.23 -13.23
CA ARG A 479 -3.09 -22.46 -13.41
C ARG A 479 -2.79 -23.52 -12.35
N GLY A 480 -1.54 -23.63 -11.89
CA GLY A 480 -1.16 -24.56 -10.81
C GLY A 480 -1.78 -24.24 -9.45
N LEU A 481 -2.39 -23.06 -9.28
CA LEU A 481 -3.11 -22.67 -8.06
C LEU A 481 -4.60 -23.01 -8.12
N ILE A 482 -5.17 -23.14 -9.31
CA ILE A 482 -6.60 -23.38 -9.53
C ILE A 482 -6.84 -24.89 -9.54
#